data_AF-A0AAN9AIZ9-F1
#
_entry.id   AF-A0AAN9AIZ9-F1
#
_cell.length_a   1.000
_cell.length_b   1.000
_cell.length_c   1.000
_cell.angle_alpha   90.00
_cell.angle_beta   90.00
_cell.angle_gamma   90.00
#
_symmetry.space_group_name_H-M   'P 1'
#
loop_
_entity.id
_entity.type
_entity.pdbx_description
1 polymer ?
#
loop_
_entity_poly.entity_id
_entity_poly.type
_entity_poly.pdbx_seq_one_letter_code
_entity_poly.pdbx_strand_id
1 'polypeptide(L)'
;MKQHISSVSRTCYFQLRRIATIRKYITTDATAKLVTSTILSRLDYCNSLLAGLPSSSISRLQRIQNSSARLVLRKKKRDHITPLLNQLHWLPVPARITYKINTLTYKCLHGLAPAYLSDSLSLCPFTSTQIICRLP
;
A
#
# COMPACT_ATOMS: atom_id res chain seq x y z
N MET A 1 -7.39 0.92 14.82
CA MET A 1 -7.08 0.85 13.36
C MET A 1 -8.09 1.55 12.44
N LYS A 2 -9.41 1.31 12.56
CA LYS A 2 -10.43 1.94 11.66
C LYS A 2 -10.37 3.47 11.63
N GLN A 3 -10.22 4.12 12.79
CA GLN A 3 -10.08 5.59 12.90
C GLN A 3 -8.84 6.11 12.15
N HIS A 4 -7.71 5.41 12.30
CA HIS A 4 -6.47 5.73 11.59
C HIS A 4 -6.68 5.67 10.07
N ILE A 5 -7.25 4.58 9.57
CA ILE A 5 -7.57 4.42 8.13
C ILE A 5 -8.49 5.53 7.64
N SER A 6 -9.50 5.92 8.43
CA SER A 6 -10.40 7.03 8.09
C SER A 6 -9.67 8.37 8.02
N SER A 7 -8.77 8.65 8.98
CA SER A 7 -7.94 9.86 9.00
C SER A 7 -7.00 9.92 7.78
N VAL A 8 -6.26 8.84 7.51
CA VAL A 8 -5.39 8.73 6.33
C VAL A 8 -6.20 8.89 5.06
N SER A 9 -7.36 8.23 4.96
CA SER A 9 -8.25 8.36 3.80
C SER A 9 -8.67 9.80 3.56
N ARG A 10 -9.09 10.52 4.61
CA ARG A 10 -9.52 11.92 4.53
C ARG A 10 -8.37 12.79 4.00
N THR A 11 -7.18 12.62 4.55
CA THR A 11 -5.99 13.36 4.13
C THR A 11 -5.61 13.05 2.68
N CYS A 12 -5.61 11.79 2.27
CA CYS A 12 -5.29 11.41 0.90
C CYS A 12 -6.31 11.98 -0.11
N TYR A 13 -7.61 11.93 0.18
CA TYR A 13 -8.62 12.53 -0.70
C TYR A 13 -8.51 14.06 -0.74
N PHE A 14 -8.16 14.70 0.37
CA PHE A 14 -7.88 16.14 0.39
C PHE A 14 -6.73 16.50 -0.55
N GLN A 15 -5.59 15.79 -0.45
CA GLN A 15 -4.46 16.01 -1.36
C GLN A 15 -4.79 15.69 -2.81
N LEU A 16 -5.54 14.60 -3.06
CA LEU A 16 -5.97 14.22 -4.40
C LEU A 16 -6.81 15.32 -5.07
N ARG A 17 -7.72 15.96 -4.32
CA ARG A 17 -8.52 17.09 -4.82
C ARG A 17 -7.64 18.29 -5.15
N ARG A 18 -6.64 18.60 -4.33
CA ARG A 18 -5.69 19.69 -4.60
C ARG A 18 -4.83 19.42 -5.83
N ILE A 19 -4.37 18.18 -6.03
CA ILE A 19 -3.63 17.80 -7.24
C ILE A 19 -4.55 17.87 -8.46
N ALA A 20 -5.83 17.52 -8.31
CA ALA A 20 -6.79 17.55 -9.40
C ALA A 20 -7.04 18.96 -9.96
N THR A 21 -7.01 20.01 -9.12
CA THR A 21 -7.20 21.38 -9.61
C THR A 21 -6.04 21.85 -10.49
N ILE A 22 -4.81 21.47 -10.13
CA ILE A 22 -3.60 21.83 -10.90
C ILE A 22 -3.31 20.84 -12.03
N ARG A 23 -4.00 19.70 -12.09
CA ARG A 23 -3.72 18.59 -13.03
C ARG A 23 -3.65 19.04 -14.49
N LYS A 24 -4.44 20.04 -14.89
CA LYS A 24 -4.45 20.56 -16.28
C LYS A 24 -3.12 21.18 -16.70
N TYR A 25 -2.33 21.71 -15.76
CA TYR A 25 -1.12 22.48 -16.02
C TYR A 25 0.19 21.67 -15.87
N ILE A 26 0.12 20.45 -15.35
CA ILE A 26 1.30 19.62 -15.06
C ILE A 26 1.38 18.40 -15.97
N THR A 27 2.61 17.95 -16.25
CA THR A 27 2.87 16.73 -17.03
C THR A 27 2.40 15.48 -16.29
N THR A 28 2.21 14.38 -17.01
CA THR A 28 1.84 13.07 -16.44
C THR A 28 2.90 12.57 -15.45
N ASP A 29 4.18 12.64 -15.82
CA ASP A 29 5.30 12.22 -14.97
C ASP A 29 5.39 13.04 -13.67
N ALA A 30 5.31 14.37 -13.76
CA ALA A 30 5.31 15.23 -12.57
C ALA A 30 4.11 14.93 -11.67
N THR A 31 2.92 14.69 -12.25
CA THR A 31 1.73 14.29 -11.48
C THR A 31 1.96 12.96 -10.77
N ALA A 32 2.55 11.97 -11.46
CA ALA A 32 2.86 10.67 -10.89
C ALA A 32 3.80 10.82 -9.69
N LYS A 33 4.86 11.62 -9.82
CA LYS A 33 5.80 11.92 -8.72
C LYS A 33 5.11 12.62 -7.54
N LEU A 34 4.29 13.63 -7.79
CA LEU A 34 3.52 14.34 -6.76
C LEU A 34 2.56 13.40 -6.02
N VAL A 35 1.85 12.53 -6.74
CA VAL A 35 0.92 11.57 -6.15
C VAL A 35 1.67 10.51 -5.35
N THR A 36 2.79 10.01 -5.86
CA THR A 36 3.64 9.05 -5.14
C THR A 36 4.17 9.65 -3.84
N SER A 37 4.72 10.87 -3.89
CA SER A 37 5.33 11.51 -2.72
C SER A 37 4.30 11.95 -1.67
N THR A 38 3.09 12.30 -2.07
CA THR A 38 2.06 12.80 -1.15
C THR A 38 1.08 11.71 -0.69
N ILE A 39 0.61 10.86 -1.58
CA ILE A 39 -0.44 9.87 -1.31
C ILE A 39 0.17 8.49 -1.07
N LEU A 40 0.99 7.99 -2.00
CA LEU A 40 1.50 6.61 -1.91
C LEU A 40 2.42 6.44 -0.70
N SER A 41 3.28 7.43 -0.41
CA SER A 41 4.11 7.46 0.80
C SER A 41 3.31 7.29 2.10
N ARG A 42 2.09 7.85 2.18
CA ARG A 42 1.19 7.71 3.34
C ARG A 42 0.52 6.35 3.39
N LEU A 43 0.24 5.75 2.24
CA LEU A 43 -0.30 4.39 2.15
C LEU A 43 0.77 3.35 2.51
N ASP A 44 2.03 3.62 2.21
CA ASP A 44 3.16 2.73 2.53
C ASP A 44 3.69 2.88 3.94
N TYR A 45 3.35 3.98 4.62
CA TYR A 45 3.73 4.19 6.00
C TYR A 45 3.13 3.09 6.89
N CYS A 46 4.00 2.27 7.48
CA CYS A 46 3.63 1.14 8.33
C CYS A 46 2.61 0.18 7.70
N ASN A 47 2.65 -0.01 6.38
CA ASN A 47 1.71 -0.88 5.68
C ASN A 47 1.80 -2.36 6.11
N SER A 48 2.92 -2.83 6.67
CA SER A 48 3.05 -4.16 7.28
C SER A 48 2.07 -4.38 8.43
N LEU A 49 1.72 -3.33 9.20
CA LEU A 49 0.74 -3.41 10.30
C LEU A 49 -0.70 -3.59 9.81
N LEU A 50 -0.93 -3.44 8.50
CA LEU A 50 -2.25 -3.64 7.90
C LEU A 50 -2.51 -5.11 7.53
N ALA A 51 -1.52 -5.98 7.71
CA ALA A 51 -1.68 -7.42 7.52
C ALA A 51 -2.71 -7.98 8.51
N GLY A 52 -3.54 -8.93 8.05
CA GLY A 52 -4.61 -9.52 8.86
C GLY A 52 -5.88 -8.68 9.01
N LEU A 53 -5.90 -7.43 8.52
CA LEU A 53 -7.11 -6.61 8.55
C LEU A 53 -8.20 -7.12 7.58
N PRO A 54 -9.49 -6.87 7.86
CA PRO A 54 -10.57 -7.27 6.97
C PRO A 54 -10.45 -6.60 5.61
N SER A 55 -10.81 -7.33 4.55
CA SER A 55 -10.74 -6.88 3.16
C SER A 55 -11.45 -5.56 2.90
N SER A 56 -12.49 -5.24 3.67
CA SER A 56 -13.19 -3.94 3.60
C SER A 56 -12.27 -2.76 3.88
N SER A 57 -11.37 -2.88 4.86
CA SER A 57 -10.41 -1.84 5.22
C SER A 57 -9.33 -1.67 4.15
N ILE A 58 -8.79 -2.78 3.65
CA ILE A 58 -7.77 -2.77 2.58
C ILE A 58 -8.37 -2.24 1.28
N SER A 59 -9.62 -2.62 0.95
CA SER A 59 -10.32 -2.13 -0.24
C SER A 59 -10.48 -0.62 -0.25
N ARG A 60 -10.63 0.01 0.92
CA ARG A 60 -10.71 1.47 1.03
C ARG A 60 -9.42 2.14 0.61
N LEU A 61 -8.27 1.60 1.02
CA LEU A 61 -6.95 2.07 0.63
C LEU A 61 -6.70 1.81 -0.87
N GLN A 62 -7.12 0.66 -1.38
CA GLN A 62 -7.06 0.35 -2.81
C GLN A 62 -7.86 1.36 -3.64
N ARG A 63 -9.04 1.78 -3.19
CA ARG A 63 -9.84 2.81 -3.89
C ARG A 63 -9.12 4.15 -3.98
N ILE A 64 -8.33 4.53 -2.98
CA ILE A 64 -7.50 5.74 -2.99
C ILE A 64 -6.42 5.60 -4.06
N GLN A 65 -5.69 4.48 -4.08
CA GLN A 65 -4.68 4.21 -5.10
C GLN A 65 -5.29 4.23 -6.51
N ASN A 66 -6.45 3.58 -6.69
CA ASN A 66 -7.14 3.53 -7.98
C ASN A 66 -7.57 4.91 -8.47
N SER A 67 -8.10 5.74 -7.56
CA SER A 67 -8.48 7.12 -7.87
C SER A 67 -7.26 7.97 -8.23
N SER A 68 -6.15 7.70 -7.57
CA SER A 68 -4.86 8.37 -7.81
C SER A 68 -4.30 8.01 -9.20
N ALA A 69 -4.28 6.73 -9.57
CA ALA A 69 -3.84 6.29 -10.89
C ALA A 69 -4.70 6.91 -12.02
N ARG A 70 -6.02 6.95 -11.81
CA ARG A 70 -6.95 7.61 -12.76
C ARG A 70 -6.68 9.10 -12.89
N LEU A 71 -6.35 9.79 -11.79
CA LEU A 71 -6.00 11.21 -11.84
C LEU A 71 -4.71 11.45 -12.63
N VAL A 72 -3.69 10.64 -12.40
CA VAL A 72 -2.40 10.72 -13.12
C VAL A 72 -2.61 10.53 -14.61
N LEU A 73 -3.33 9.48 -15.02
CA LEU A 73 -3.53 9.12 -16.43
C LEU A 73 -4.75 9.81 -17.09
N ARG A 74 -5.44 10.69 -16.37
CA ARG A 74 -6.67 11.40 -16.83
C ARG A 74 -7.74 10.46 -17.38
N LYS A 75 -7.98 9.36 -16.68
CA LYS A 75 -8.95 8.32 -17.06
C LYS A 75 -10.28 8.50 -16.32
N LYS A 76 -11.36 8.00 -16.92
CA LYS A 76 -12.71 8.07 -16.35
C LYS A 76 -12.81 7.17 -15.12
N LYS A 77 -13.76 7.48 -14.24
CA LYS A 77 -14.00 6.74 -12.98
C LYS A 77 -14.26 5.24 -13.18
N ARG A 78 -14.87 4.86 -14.31
CA ARG A 78 -15.25 3.48 -14.63
C ARG A 78 -14.20 2.74 -15.47
N ASP A 79 -13.11 3.40 -15.87
CA ASP A 79 -12.08 2.76 -16.67
C ASP A 79 -11.40 1.64 -15.88
N HIS A 80 -11.05 0.57 -16.61
CA HIS A 80 -10.42 -0.62 -16.06
C HIS A 80 -9.09 -0.26 -15.39
N ILE A 81 -8.92 -0.68 -14.14
CA ILE A 81 -7.82 -0.19 -13.30
C ILE A 81 -6.50 -0.93 -13.51
N THR A 82 -6.56 -2.23 -13.80
CA THR A 82 -5.36 -3.08 -13.99
C THR A 82 -4.37 -2.52 -15.03
N PRO A 83 -4.78 -2.11 -16.24
CA PRO A 83 -3.83 -1.55 -17.22
C PRO A 83 -3.22 -0.22 -16.75
N LEU A 84 -3.95 0.56 -15.94
CA LEU A 84 -3.47 1.83 -15.40
C LEU A 84 -2.38 1.63 -14.35
N LEU A 85 -2.56 0.64 -13.48
CA LEU A 85 -1.55 0.28 -12.50
C LEU A 85 -0.30 -0.28 -13.17
N ASN A 86 -0.46 -1.11 -14.20
CA ASN A 86 0.67 -1.63 -14.98
C ASN A 86 1.43 -0.52 -15.70
N GLN A 87 0.73 0.41 -16.35
CA GLN A 87 1.34 1.55 -17.04
C GLN A 87 2.13 2.46 -16.08
N LEU A 88 1.71 2.58 -14.82
CA LEU A 88 2.40 3.35 -13.79
C LEU A 88 3.44 2.54 -13.02
N HIS A 89 3.56 1.23 -13.27
CA HIS A 89 4.35 0.28 -12.49
C HIS A 89 3.99 0.27 -11.00
N TRP A 90 2.70 0.42 -10.67
CA TRP A 90 2.21 0.45 -9.29
C TRP A 90 1.63 -0.90 -8.87
N LEU A 91 2.21 -1.54 -7.85
CA LEU A 91 1.61 -2.72 -7.22
C LEU A 91 0.30 -2.37 -6.50
N PRO A 92 -0.75 -3.21 -6.57
CA PRO A 92 -1.94 -3.10 -5.74
C PRO A 92 -1.60 -3.09 -4.24
N VAL A 93 -2.38 -2.37 -3.43
CA VAL A 93 -2.17 -2.23 -1.97
C VAL A 93 -2.01 -3.59 -1.25
N PRO A 94 -2.84 -4.63 -1.48
CA PRO A 94 -2.64 -5.93 -0.85
C PRO A 94 -1.26 -6.53 -1.16
N ALA A 95 -0.83 -6.47 -2.43
CA ALA A 95 0.47 -6.98 -2.85
C ALA A 95 1.63 -6.18 -2.22
N ARG A 96 1.46 -4.87 -2.01
CA ARG A 96 2.46 -4.04 -1.32
C ARG A 96 2.63 -4.44 0.14
N ILE A 97 1.55 -4.80 0.83
CA ILE A 97 1.58 -5.28 2.23
C ILE A 97 2.38 -6.59 2.29
N THR A 98 2.05 -7.56 1.43
CA THR A 98 2.79 -8.84 1.34
C THR A 98 4.25 -8.62 1.00
N TYR A 99 4.55 -7.78 0.02
CA TYR A 99 5.93 -7.44 -0.36
C TYR A 99 6.72 -6.85 0.81
N LYS A 100 6.10 -5.93 1.58
CA LYS A 100 6.74 -5.33 2.75
C LYS A 100 7.06 -6.37 3.82
N ILE A 101 6.11 -7.24 4.14
CA ILE A 101 6.31 -8.32 5.12
C ILE A 101 7.46 -9.21 4.66
N ASN A 102 7.41 -9.70 3.41
CA ASN A 102 8.45 -10.59 2.89
C ASN A 102 9.84 -9.93 2.93
N THR A 103 9.91 -8.64 2.59
CA THR A 103 11.17 -7.87 2.66
C THR A 103 11.68 -7.72 4.09
N LEU A 104 10.78 -7.50 5.06
CA LEU A 104 11.16 -7.43 6.48
C LEU A 104 11.65 -8.79 6.98
N THR A 105 10.91 -9.86 6.71
CA THR A 105 11.30 -11.24 7.07
C THR A 105 12.65 -11.61 6.47
N TYR A 106 12.87 -11.34 5.19
CA TYR A 106 14.15 -11.58 4.53
C TYR A 106 15.31 -10.86 5.23
N LYS A 107 15.12 -9.58 5.58
CA LYS A 107 16.15 -8.79 6.27
C LYS A 107 16.47 -9.35 7.65
N CYS A 108 15.48 -9.79 8.40
CA CYS A 108 15.70 -10.40 9.71
C CYS A 108 16.46 -11.73 9.59
N LEU A 109 16.10 -12.58 8.62
CA LEU A 109 16.76 -13.87 8.37
C LEU A 109 18.25 -13.72 8.01
N HIS A 110 18.62 -12.62 7.35
CA HIS A 110 19.99 -12.37 6.90
C HIS A 110 20.76 -11.41 7.83
N GLY A 111 20.24 -11.11 9.02
CA GLY A 111 20.91 -10.20 9.97
C GLY A 111 21.04 -8.75 9.50
N LEU A 112 20.26 -8.34 8.50
CA LEU A 112 20.23 -6.97 7.96
C LEU A 112 19.22 -6.07 8.69
N ALA A 113 18.38 -6.65 9.55
CA ALA A 113 17.44 -5.94 10.40
C ALA A 113 18.02 -5.75 11.81
N PRO A 114 17.55 -4.74 12.56
CA PRO A 114 17.89 -4.58 13.98
C PRO A 114 17.60 -5.85 14.79
N ALA A 115 18.47 -6.16 15.77
CA ALA A 115 18.39 -7.38 16.59
C ALA A 115 16.98 -7.62 17.16
N TYR A 116 16.34 -6.58 17.70
CA TYR A 116 14.99 -6.70 18.29
C TYR A 116 13.92 -7.23 17.31
N LEU A 117 14.04 -6.99 16.00
CA LEU A 117 13.13 -7.54 15.00
C LEU A 117 13.47 -8.98 14.65
N SER A 118 14.76 -9.32 14.62
CA SER A 118 15.25 -10.66 14.33
C SER A 118 14.91 -11.62 15.48
N ASP A 119 15.06 -11.16 16.72
CA ASP A 119 14.75 -11.92 17.93
C ASP A 119 13.24 -12.19 18.08
N SER A 120 12.41 -11.31 17.50
CA SER A 120 10.95 -11.47 17.51
C SER A 120 10.43 -12.51 16.50
N LEU A 121 11.29 -13.02 15.60
CA LEU A 121 10.91 -13.99 14.58
C LEU A 121 11.28 -15.40 15.03
N SER A 122 10.30 -16.13 15.54
CA SER A 122 10.40 -17.57 15.70
C SER A 122 10.08 -18.26 14.38
N LEU A 123 11.08 -18.86 13.74
CA LEU A 123 10.83 -19.78 12.62
C LEU A 123 10.24 -21.07 13.19
N CYS A 124 8.96 -21.31 12.94
CA CYS A 124 8.40 -22.63 13.18
C CYS A 124 9.05 -23.59 12.16
N PRO A 125 9.80 -24.62 12.59
CA PRO A 125 10.26 -25.64 11.65
C PRO A 125 9.03 -26.26 10.99
N PHE A 126 9.09 -26.43 9.67
CA PHE A 126 8.01 -27.03 8.89
C PHE A 126 7.92 -28.52 9.22
N THR A 127 7.30 -28.86 10.35
CA THR A 127 6.82 -30.22 10.60
C THR A 127 5.54 -30.39 9.80
N SER A 128 5.47 -31.44 8.99
CA SER A 128 4.47 -31.68 7.94
C SER A 128 3.01 -31.84 8.42
N THR A 129 2.68 -31.39 9.62
CA THR A 129 1.38 -31.58 10.26
C THR A 129 1.16 -30.47 11.30
N GLN A 130 0.65 -29.32 10.87
CA GLN A 130 -0.41 -28.59 11.58
C GLN A 130 -0.89 -27.38 10.76
N ILE A 131 -2.03 -27.58 10.12
CA ILE A 131 -2.92 -26.51 9.67
C ILE A 131 -3.47 -25.83 10.94
N ILE A 132 -3.50 -24.49 10.92
CA ILE A 132 -4.06 -23.58 11.93
C ILE A 132 -3.09 -23.18 13.06
N CYS A 133 -2.29 -22.13 12.81
CA CYS A 133 -1.96 -21.17 13.87
C CYS A 133 -2.53 -19.80 13.52
N ARG A 134 -3.61 -19.47 14.24
CA ARG A 134 -4.18 -18.13 14.39
C ARG A 134 -3.09 -17.16 14.85
N LEU A 135 -3.03 -15.98 14.22
CA LEU A 135 -2.50 -14.79 14.89
C LEU A 135 -3.59 -14.25 15.86
N PRO A 136 -3.21 -13.75 17.04
CA PRO A 136 -4.13 -13.14 18.01
C PRO A 136 -4.81 -11.86 17.48
#